data_AF-A0A1I8P2G1-F1
#
_entry.id   AF-A0A1I8P2G1-F1
#
_cell.length_a   1.000
_cell.length_b   1.000
_cell.length_c   1.000
_cell.angle_alpha   90.00
_cell.angle_beta   90.00
_cell.angle_gamma   90.00
#
_symmetry.space_group_name_H-M   'P 1'
#
loop_
_entity.id
_entity.type
_entity.pdbx_description
1 polymer ?
#
loop_
_entity_poly.entity_id
_entity_poly.type
_entity_poly.pdbx_seq_one_letter_code
_entity_poly.pdbx_strand_id
1 'polypeptide(L)'
;MNSISLVLALALAILCSLMQVEGNATCRRICTFEYEPVCGTLKGPGPRIDSCTFGNLCAFKVHKCITQHPWTHSDGRCRRDNPNCDEIIRS
;
A
#
# COMPACT_ATOMS: atom_id res chain seq x y z
N MET A 1 -17.63 1.95 43.20
CA MET A 1 -16.63 1.95 42.10
C MET A 1 -15.30 1.59 42.72
N ASN A 2 -14.80 0.38 42.48
CA ASN A 2 -13.55 -0.09 43.06
C ASN A 2 -12.38 0.43 42.22
N SER A 3 -11.26 0.78 42.86
CA SER A 3 -10.04 1.25 42.17
C SER A 3 -9.55 0.26 41.12
N ILE A 4 -9.73 -1.05 41.37
CA ILE A 4 -9.41 -2.14 40.44
C ILE A 4 -10.23 -2.04 39.15
N SER A 5 -11.52 -1.71 39.23
CA SER A 5 -12.38 -1.56 38.05
C SER A 5 -11.97 -0.37 37.18
N LEU A 6 -11.50 0.72 37.79
CA LEU A 6 -11.01 1.90 37.06
C LEU A 6 -9.71 1.58 36.31
N VAL A 7 -8.80 0.87 36.95
CA VAL A 7 -7.52 0.45 36.35
C VAL A 7 -7.76 -0.48 35.16
N LEU A 8 -8.67 -1.45 35.28
CA LEU A 8 -9.03 -2.36 34.19
C LEU A 8 -9.64 -1.61 32.99
N ALA A 9 -10.56 -0.68 33.24
CA ALA A 9 -11.20 0.10 32.19
C ALA A 9 -10.20 0.97 31.41
N LEU A 10 -9.25 1.61 32.11
CA LEU A 10 -8.20 2.41 31.48
C LEU A 10 -7.23 1.53 30.68
N ALA A 11 -6.84 0.36 31.21
CA ALA A 11 -5.97 -0.57 30.49
C ALA A 11 -6.62 -1.07 29.18
N LEU A 12 -7.91 -1.40 29.20
CA LEU A 12 -8.68 -1.78 28.00
C LEU A 12 -8.77 -0.64 26.98
N ALA A 13 -9.01 0.59 27.42
CA ALA A 13 -9.04 1.75 26.54
C ALA A 13 -7.69 2.03 25.86
N ILE A 14 -6.59 1.91 26.62
CA ILE A 14 -5.22 2.06 26.10
C ILE A 14 -4.92 0.96 25.07
N LEU A 15 -5.27 -0.30 25.36
CA LEU A 15 -5.11 -1.42 24.43
C LEU A 15 -5.91 -1.21 23.13
N CYS A 16 -7.15 -0.71 23.22
CA CYS A 16 -7.96 -0.38 22.05
C CYS A 16 -7.33 0.73 21.19
N SER A 17 -6.66 1.71 21.79
CA SER A 17 -6.04 2.81 21.04
C SER A 17 -4.79 2.42 20.25
N LEU A 18 -4.18 1.26 20.56
CA LEU A 18 -3.06 0.69 19.80
C LEU A 18 -3.54 -0.15 18.61
N MET A 19 -4.84 -0.44 18.51
CA MET A 19 -5.41 -1.11 17.36
C MET A 19 -5.64 -0.05 16.27
N GLN A 20 -4.68 0.11 15.37
CA GLN A 20 -4.89 0.87 14.13
C GLN A 20 -5.92 0.10 13.29
N VAL A 21 -7.19 0.44 13.46
CA VAL A 21 -8.27 -0.03 12.58
C VAL A 21 -8.10 0.70 11.25
N GLU A 22 -7.27 0.16 10.37
CA GLU A 22 -7.31 0.53 8.97
C GLU A 22 -8.62 0.01 8.39
N GLY A 23 -9.59 0.92 8.23
CA GLY A 23 -10.85 0.61 7.58
C GLY A 23 -10.56 0.06 6.18
N ASN A 24 -11.00 -1.17 5.93
CA ASN A 24 -10.89 -1.86 4.66
C ASN A 24 -11.71 -1.12 3.59
N ALA A 25 -11.11 -0.05 3.03
CA ALA A 25 -11.61 0.59 1.83
C ALA A 25 -11.45 -0.42 0.70
N THR A 26 -12.56 -0.96 0.21
CA THR A 26 -12.58 -1.96 -0.85
C THR A 26 -11.83 -1.39 -2.06
N CYS A 27 -10.66 -1.93 -2.38
CA CYS A 27 -9.84 -1.41 -3.47
C CYS A 27 -10.63 -1.44 -4.78
N ARG A 28 -10.77 -0.30 -5.45
CA ARG A 28 -11.30 -0.23 -6.81
C ARG A 28 -10.45 -1.14 -7.70
N ARG A 29 -11.05 -2.10 -8.41
CA ARG A 29 -10.29 -3.08 -9.22
C ARG A 29 -10.41 -2.86 -10.73
N ILE A 30 -11.34 -2.02 -11.16
CA ILE A 30 -11.62 -1.79 -12.58
C ILE A 30 -10.92 -0.51 -13.02
N CYS A 31 -10.03 -0.67 -14.00
CA CYS A 31 -9.36 0.39 -14.73
C CYS A 31 -9.67 0.24 -16.21
N THR A 32 -9.69 1.36 -16.91
CA THR A 32 -9.68 1.43 -18.37
C THR A 32 -8.31 1.02 -18.91
N PHE A 33 -8.25 0.67 -20.18
CA PHE A 33 -7.04 0.17 -20.85
C PHE A 33 -6.22 1.27 -21.52
N GLU A 34 -6.45 2.56 -21.23
CA GLU A 34 -5.58 3.61 -21.77
C GLU A 34 -4.14 3.43 -21.29
N TYR A 35 -3.21 3.71 -22.20
CA TYR A 35 -1.79 3.69 -21.92
C TYR A 35 -1.31 5.12 -21.61
N GLU A 36 -1.17 5.41 -20.32
CA GLU A 36 -0.65 6.66 -19.77
C GLU A 36 0.33 6.30 -18.65
N PRO A 37 1.55 5.88 -19.00
CA PRO A 37 2.39 5.10 -18.09
C PRO A 37 2.85 5.91 -16.88
N VAL A 38 2.99 5.21 -15.75
CA VAL A 38 3.58 5.76 -14.53
C VAL A 38 4.68 4.83 -14.01
N CYS A 39 5.72 5.40 -13.43
CA CYS A 39 6.82 4.65 -12.86
C CYS A 39 6.55 4.45 -11.37
N GLY A 40 6.20 3.22 -10.98
CA GLY A 40 6.01 2.85 -9.59
C GLY A 40 7.32 2.42 -8.95
N THR A 41 7.61 2.92 -7.77
CA THR A 41 8.82 2.61 -6.99
C THR A 41 8.42 2.04 -5.63
N LEU A 42 8.81 0.79 -5.38
CA LEU A 42 8.62 0.10 -4.11
C LEU A 42 9.78 0.40 -3.16
N LYS A 43 9.47 0.88 -1.95
CA LYS A 43 10.45 1.12 -0.90
C LYS A 43 10.45 -0.04 0.08
N GLY A 44 11.53 -0.83 0.12
CA GLY A 44 11.72 -1.87 1.14
C GLY A 44 12.45 -1.37 2.39
N PRO A 45 12.51 -2.16 3.48
CA PRO A 45 13.32 -1.87 4.67
C PRO A 45 14.85 -1.94 4.45
N GLY A 46 15.31 -2.02 3.19
CA GLY A 46 16.71 -2.07 2.80
C GLY A 46 16.97 -1.31 1.49
N PRO A 47 18.19 -1.34 0.93
CA PRO A 47 18.58 -0.56 -0.24
C PRO A 47 17.94 -1.05 -1.56
N ARG A 48 17.10 -2.09 -1.52
CA ARG A 48 16.40 -2.59 -2.70
C ARG A 48 15.24 -1.65 -3.02
N ILE A 49 15.37 -0.99 -4.18
CA ILE A 49 14.36 -0.14 -4.77
C ILE A 49 13.93 -0.84 -6.06
N ASP A 50 12.76 -1.45 -6.05
CA ASP A 50 12.18 -2.04 -7.24
C ASP A 50 11.35 -0.99 -7.96
N SER A 51 11.59 -0.81 -9.26
CA SER A 51 10.89 0.15 -10.10
C SER A 51 10.18 -0.58 -11.22
N CYS A 52 8.87 -0.37 -11.36
CA CYS A 52 8.06 -1.01 -12.38
C CYS A 52 7.13 -0.01 -13.05
N THR A 53 7.10 -0.05 -14.38
CA THR A 53 6.17 0.73 -15.18
C THR A 53 4.78 0.11 -15.13
N PHE A 54 3.78 0.91 -14.72
CA PHE A 54 2.38 0.56 -14.80
C PHE A 54 1.76 1.20 -16.04
N GLY A 55 0.80 0.52 -16.68
CA GLY A 55 0.16 1.01 -17.90
C GLY A 55 -0.60 2.32 -17.71
N ASN A 56 -1.14 2.57 -16.52
CA ASN A 56 -1.73 3.84 -16.12
C ASN A 56 -1.76 4.04 -14.61
N LEU A 57 -2.09 5.27 -14.18
CA LEU A 57 -2.21 5.64 -12.78
C LEU A 57 -3.28 4.84 -12.02
N CYS A 58 -4.36 4.44 -12.70
CA CYS A 58 -5.39 3.60 -12.09
C CYS A 58 -4.80 2.25 -11.68
N ALA A 59 -4.16 1.53 -12.60
CA ALA A 59 -3.54 0.23 -12.34
C ALA A 59 -2.53 0.30 -11.19
N PHE A 60 -1.70 1.35 -11.14
CA PHE A 60 -0.79 1.60 -10.03
C PHE A 60 -1.53 1.74 -8.68
N LYS A 61 -2.59 2.56 -8.63
CA LYS A 61 -3.38 2.77 -7.40
C LYS A 61 -4.07 1.50 -6.93
N VAL A 62 -4.59 0.68 -7.84
CA VAL A 62 -5.19 -0.62 -7.52
C VAL A 62 -4.16 -1.54 -6.89
N HIS A 63 -3.00 -1.70 -7.53
CA HIS A 63 -1.93 -2.55 -7.02
C HIS A 63 -1.43 -2.08 -5.65
N LYS A 64 -1.19 -0.77 -5.49
CA LYS A 64 -0.81 -0.18 -4.19
C LYS A 64 -1.85 -0.45 -3.11
N CYS A 65 -3.13 -0.36 -3.45
CA CYS A 65 -4.21 -0.61 -2.51
C CYS A 65 -4.28 -2.09 -2.09
N ILE A 66 -4.22 -3.01 -3.06
CA ILE A 66 -4.33 -4.46 -2.81
C ILE A 66 -3.16 -4.97 -1.98
N THR A 67 -1.95 -4.54 -2.33
CA THR A 67 -0.74 -5.07 -1.69
C THR A 67 -0.39 -4.38 -0.37
N GLN A 68 -0.97 -3.20 -0.10
CA GLN A 68 -0.66 -2.33 1.05
C GLN A 68 0.84 -2.00 1.21
N HIS A 69 1.66 -2.24 0.18
CA HIS A 69 3.08 -1.92 0.18
C HIS A 69 3.31 -0.42 -0.04
N PRO A 70 4.43 0.14 0.44
CA PRO A 70 4.77 1.56 0.35
C PRO A 70 5.26 1.96 -1.06
N TRP A 71 4.36 1.83 -2.05
CA TRP A 71 4.60 2.26 -3.41
C TRP A 71 4.50 3.78 -3.54
N THR A 72 5.44 4.35 -4.29
CA THR A 72 5.44 5.75 -4.74
C THR A 72 5.42 5.78 -6.27
N HIS A 73 5.03 6.89 -6.89
CA HIS A 73 5.05 6.98 -8.36
C HIS A 73 5.58 8.33 -8.84
N SER A 74 6.06 8.34 -10.07
CA SER A 74 6.27 9.52 -10.89
C SER A 74 5.58 9.34 -12.25
N ASP A 75 5.26 10.45 -12.90
CA ASP A 75 4.67 10.44 -14.24
C ASP A 75 5.65 9.87 -15.28
N GLY A 76 5.09 9.21 -16.30
CA GLY A 76 5.86 8.54 -17.34
C GLY A 76 6.39 7.18 -16.92
N ARG A 77 6.90 6.42 -17.89
CA ARG A 77 7.50 5.10 -17.65
C ARG A 77 8.80 5.18 -16.84
N CYS A 78 9.20 4.08 -16.22
CA CYS A 78 10.49 4.00 -15.55
C CYS A 78 11.65 4.09 -16.55
N ARG A 79 12.76 4.68 -16.11
CA ARG A 79 14.01 4.69 -16.90
C ARG A 79 14.58 3.27 -17.05
N ARG A 80 14.45 2.47 -15.99
CA ARG A 80 14.80 1.05 -15.95
C ARG A 80 13.74 0.34 -15.11
N ASP A 81 13.07 -0.62 -15.74
CA ASP A 81 12.18 -1.53 -15.03
C ASP A 81 13.01 -2.64 -14.37
N ASN A 82 12.52 -3.16 -13.24
CA ASN A 82 13.01 -4.40 -12.69
C ASN A 82 12.67 -5.54 -13.68
N PRO A 83 13.61 -6.47 -13.98
CA PRO A 83 13.34 -7.59 -14.89
C PRO A 83 12.14 -8.47 -14.47
N ASN A 84 11.78 -8.45 -13.19
CA ASN A 84 10.70 -9.28 -12.62
C ASN A 84 9.41 -8.49 -12.36
N CYS A 85 9.19 -7.36 -13.04
CA CYS A 85 7.99 -6.55 -12.82
C CYS A 85 6.68 -7.31 -13.04
N ASP A 86 6.64 -8.30 -13.95
CA ASP A 86 5.45 -9.12 -14.15
C ASP A 86 5.08 -9.95 -12.92
N GLU A 87 6.08 -10.41 -12.16
CA GLU A 87 5.87 -11.14 -10.91
C GLU A 87 5.47 -10.18 -9.79
N ILE A 88 6.18 -9.05 -9.68
CA ILE A 88 5.93 -8.03 -8.64
C ILE A 88 4.55 -7.39 -8.77
N ILE A 89 4.09 -7.09 -9.99
CA ILE A 89 2.78 -6.45 -10.22
C ILE A 89 1.63 -7.44 -10.02
N ARG A 90 1.86 -8.75 -10.27
CA ARG A 90 0.84 -9.80 -10.15
C ARG A 90 0.73 -10.40 -8.73
N SER A 91 1.73 -10.20 -7.87
CA SER A 91 1.70 -10.60 -6.45
C SER A 91 0.74 -9.76 -5.63
#